data_AF-A0A3C1Y4R6-F1
#
_entry.id   AF-A0A3C1Y4R6-F1
#
_cell.length_a   1.000
_cell.length_b   1.000
_cell.length_c   1.000
_cell.angle_alpha   90.00
_cell.angle_beta   90.00
_cell.angle_gamma   90.00
#
_symmetry.space_group_name_H-M   'P 1'
#
loop_
_entity.id
_entity.type
_entity.pdbx_description
1 polymer ?
#
loop_
_entity_poly.entity_id
_entity_poly.type
_entity_poly.pdbx_seq_one_letter_code
_entity_poly.pdbx_strand_id
1 'polypeptide(L)'
;MNLNKFMLGIGGVMALSLTSCHEDPEYTPAAAEVTPPAYFNLSDDTVVDLEDTSSDFVVHIYRADASGELTVPVSASVTAESGVNTDVFDVPSTVTFADGVTMADIKVGFELDDIVPLKNYIFDFKVDGESTSYFTTDVTYDVSYVPWENVVDEQTGSDVSQLQQIGLLSSGREWTIDCLVQKHPAQDGFYRVLHPYYNAPELHESETSGVISGQRYPEDDPNYLYINANNPRSVYISNSRGKAQVFYYTGWLLDARVPNYGEELMLFCQFSAYLTKSFTFPGVDGVFLAGEDYASKAGVFDDGNINFRNNMYLTYPSLAEPAEGSFRLGSFDKWNLRLANAGETKEWESLGACEFTDPFIDNFFEIEGPTTYSVTVWQNVDNPSRYYIQAPYQAEGGYPYPSGSFTKQYNLEFNVNDPDMVLIDLQDLGYEDEGVMLQGCNAGSWYYRGYGEEGVRPTSWIKSQGLNDTFKDGVLYINHPITIKGEEGSFLWKDAKFTPGMLILPNATAASKVYKPQPMRPKVNSKRVVMNVDLSPVLKPALKISQR
;
A
#
# COMPACT_ATOMS: atom_id res chain seq x y z
N MET A 1 -10.11 19.80 41.71
CA MET A 1 -10.36 18.75 42.72
C MET A 1 -9.96 17.42 42.09
N ASN A 2 -8.78 16.97 42.52
CA ASN A 2 -7.93 15.83 42.16
C ASN A 2 -8.53 14.68 41.33
N LEU A 3 -7.98 14.52 40.13
CA LEU A 3 -8.05 13.35 39.26
C LEU A 3 -7.14 12.18 39.74
N ASN A 4 -6.69 12.17 41.01
CA ASN A 4 -5.77 11.17 41.56
C ASN A 4 -6.48 9.96 42.18
N LYS A 5 -7.63 9.52 41.65
CA LYS A 5 -8.39 8.40 42.25
C LYS A 5 -8.80 7.26 41.31
N PHE A 6 -8.42 7.29 40.03
CA PHE A 6 -8.93 6.27 39.09
C PHE A 6 -7.98 5.13 38.72
N MET A 7 -6.71 5.15 39.14
CA MET A 7 -5.72 4.11 38.71
C MET A 7 -5.09 3.31 39.86
N LEU A 8 -5.76 3.21 41.00
CA LEU A 8 -5.29 2.41 42.16
C LEU A 8 -6.39 1.51 42.76
N GLY A 9 -7.35 1.10 41.93
CA GLY A 9 -8.56 0.38 42.36
C GLY A 9 -8.88 -0.90 41.59
N ILE A 10 -7.94 -1.51 40.85
CA ILE A 10 -8.15 -2.79 40.16
C ILE A 10 -7.08 -3.78 40.62
N GLY A 11 -7.18 -4.15 41.89
CA GLY A 11 -6.37 -5.18 42.52
C GLY A 11 -7.11 -5.69 43.74
N GLY A 12 -8.33 -6.21 43.53
CA GLY A 12 -9.15 -6.70 44.62
C GLY A 12 -10.58 -7.05 44.22
N VAL A 13 -10.81 -8.36 44.07
CA VAL A 13 -12.10 -9.05 44.31
C VAL A 13 -13.13 -9.02 43.17
N MET A 14 -13.04 -10.02 42.28
CA MET A 14 -14.23 -10.82 41.99
C MET A 14 -14.24 -12.01 42.95
N ALA A 15 -15.20 -12.04 43.86
CA ALA A 15 -15.60 -13.24 44.59
C ALA A 15 -17.12 -13.28 44.66
N LEU A 16 -17.73 -13.99 43.71
CA LEU A 16 -19.00 -14.67 43.95
C LEU A 16 -18.67 -15.96 44.70
N SER A 17 -18.98 -15.99 46.00
CA SER A 17 -19.27 -17.22 46.73
C SER A 17 -20.39 -16.86 47.70
N LEU A 18 -21.65 -17.23 47.41
CA LEU A 18 -22.21 -18.51 47.86
C LEU A 18 -21.53 -19.02 49.13
N THR A 19 -22.24 -18.90 50.23
CA THR A 19 -21.79 -19.22 51.59
C THR A 19 -21.28 -20.66 51.71
N SER A 20 -19.99 -20.83 51.99
CA SER A 20 -19.49 -21.94 52.80
C SER A 20 -18.38 -21.42 53.69
N CYS A 21 -18.49 -21.65 54.99
CA CYS A 21 -17.53 -21.23 56.00
C CYS A 21 -16.09 -21.61 55.63
N HIS A 22 -15.18 -20.63 55.56
CA HIS A 22 -13.98 -20.54 56.39
C HIS A 22 -13.28 -19.20 56.14
N GLU A 23 -12.98 -18.49 57.25
CA GLU A 23 -12.21 -17.25 57.41
C GLU A 23 -11.60 -16.65 56.13
N ASP A 24 -12.16 -15.52 55.69
CA ASP A 24 -11.60 -14.70 54.60
C ASP A 24 -10.21 -14.20 55.03
N PRO A 25 -9.12 -14.52 54.29
CA PRO A 25 -7.83 -13.90 54.56
C PRO A 25 -7.97 -12.39 54.32
N GLU A 26 -7.70 -11.58 55.34
CA GLU A 26 -7.59 -10.13 55.19
C GLU A 26 -6.58 -9.84 54.06
N TYR A 27 -7.08 -9.36 52.93
CA TYR A 27 -6.23 -8.87 51.86
C TYR A 27 -5.43 -7.70 52.41
N THR A 28 -4.17 -7.97 52.74
CA THR A 28 -3.20 -6.93 53.08
C THR A 28 -2.60 -6.49 51.74
N PRO A 29 -2.93 -5.28 51.23
CA PRO A 29 -2.32 -4.79 50.00
C PRO A 29 -0.81 -4.80 50.18
N ALA A 30 -0.08 -5.09 49.09
CA ALA A 30 1.37 -4.91 49.10
C ALA A 30 1.70 -3.48 49.55
N ALA A 31 2.79 -3.32 50.30
CA ALA A 31 3.24 -2.00 50.73
C ALA A 31 3.39 -1.10 49.49
N ALA A 32 2.89 0.13 49.58
CA ALA A 32 3.05 1.08 48.49
C ALA A 32 4.54 1.32 48.24
N GLU A 33 4.96 1.17 46.99
CA GLU A 33 6.32 1.49 46.57
C GLU A 33 6.63 2.95 46.91
N VAL A 34 7.81 3.21 47.47
CA VAL A 34 8.23 4.56 47.82
C VAL A 34 8.55 5.29 46.53
N THR A 35 7.68 6.21 46.12
CA THR A 35 7.92 7.03 44.93
C THR A 35 9.05 8.02 45.21
N PRO A 36 10.13 8.04 44.39
CA PRO A 36 11.23 8.96 44.57
C PRO A 36 10.79 10.41 44.28
N PRO A 37 11.55 11.41 44.75
CA PRO A 37 11.25 12.83 44.51
C PRO A 37 11.14 13.18 43.02
N ALA A 38 11.89 12.48 42.18
CA ALA A 38 11.76 12.54 40.72
C ALA A 38 12.12 11.19 40.09
N TYR A 39 11.63 10.97 38.87
CA TYR A 39 11.82 9.73 38.11
C TYR A 39 11.69 9.96 36.59
N PHE A 40 12.17 9.01 35.80
CA PHE A 40 11.95 8.92 34.35
C PHE A 40 10.81 7.96 34.05
N ASN A 41 10.06 8.24 32.98
CA ASN A 41 8.95 7.41 32.54
C ASN A 41 9.48 6.25 31.67
N LEU A 42 9.02 5.03 31.95
CA LEU A 42 9.42 3.82 31.23
C LEU A 42 8.92 3.78 29.78
N SER A 43 7.97 4.64 29.42
CA SER A 43 7.34 4.68 28.09
C SER A 43 7.90 5.75 27.18
N ASP A 44 8.80 6.60 27.66
CA ASP A 44 9.38 7.67 26.84
C ASP A 44 10.36 7.08 25.81
N ASP A 45 10.41 7.69 24.63
CA ASP A 45 11.42 7.32 23.64
C ASP A 45 12.81 7.74 24.13
N THR A 46 13.77 6.85 23.94
CA THR A 46 15.16 7.00 24.37
C THR A 46 16.11 7.07 23.18
N VAL A 47 15.60 6.97 21.95
CA VAL A 47 16.36 7.22 20.73
C VAL A 47 16.14 8.66 20.30
N VAL A 48 17.22 9.41 20.12
CA VAL A 48 17.18 10.80 19.66
C VAL A 48 17.95 10.92 18.36
N ASP A 49 17.26 11.39 17.34
CA ASP A 49 17.84 11.74 16.05
C ASP A 49 17.93 13.25 15.93
N LEU A 50 19.15 13.76 15.84
CA LEU A 50 19.41 15.18 15.65
C LEU A 50 19.19 15.54 14.18
N GLU A 51 18.58 16.70 13.95
CA GLU A 51 18.37 17.28 12.62
C GLU A 51 19.40 18.40 12.36
N ASP A 52 19.51 18.87 11.12
CA ASP A 52 20.47 19.90 10.71
C ASP A 52 20.33 21.25 11.44
N THR A 53 19.19 21.46 12.11
CA THR A 53 18.86 22.67 12.88
C THR A 53 18.92 22.45 14.39
N SER A 54 19.23 21.24 14.86
CA SER A 54 19.27 20.92 16.28
C SER A 54 20.45 21.62 16.96
N SER A 55 20.15 22.30 18.07
CA SER A 55 21.13 22.87 19.01
C SER A 55 20.95 22.34 20.44
N ASP A 56 19.87 21.57 20.65
CA ASP A 56 19.57 20.92 21.91
C ASP A 56 18.67 19.69 21.71
N PHE A 57 18.63 18.83 22.72
CA PHE A 57 17.57 17.85 22.91
C PHE A 57 17.11 17.84 24.36
N VAL A 58 15.91 17.31 24.61
CA VAL A 58 15.29 17.30 25.93
C VAL A 58 15.13 15.87 26.45
N VAL A 59 15.41 15.70 27.74
CA VAL A 59 15.06 14.49 28.49
C VAL A 59 14.03 14.87 29.55
N HIS A 60 12.86 14.24 29.50
CA HIS A 60 11.77 14.54 30.42
C HIS A 60 12.00 13.86 31.78
N ILE A 61 11.77 14.63 32.84
CA ILE A 61 11.80 14.12 34.22
C ILE A 61 10.51 14.47 34.93
N TYR A 62 10.01 13.54 35.73
CA TYR A 62 8.68 13.60 36.32
C TYR A 62 8.74 13.56 37.85
N ARG A 63 7.70 14.08 38.49
CA ARG A 63 7.44 13.92 39.94
C ARG A 63 5.97 13.65 40.19
N ALA A 64 5.66 12.95 41.28
CA ALA A 64 4.27 12.58 41.61
C ALA A 64 3.46 13.70 42.27
N ASP A 65 4.12 14.56 43.07
CA ASP A 65 3.48 15.70 43.73
C ASP A 65 3.89 17.02 43.05
N ALA A 66 2.89 17.78 42.62
CA ALA A 66 3.07 19.08 41.99
C ALA A 66 3.31 20.21 43.01
N SER A 67 3.18 19.92 44.31
CA SER A 67 3.17 20.94 45.37
C SER A 67 4.59 21.45 45.67
N GLY A 68 4.76 22.77 45.63
CA GLY A 68 6.01 23.45 45.92
C GLY A 68 7.02 23.37 44.79
N GLU A 69 7.96 24.32 44.80
CA GLU A 69 9.15 24.25 43.95
C GLU A 69 10.09 23.15 44.47
N LEU A 70 10.67 22.36 43.56
CA LEU A 70 11.61 21.29 43.87
C LEU A 70 12.79 21.32 42.90
N THR A 71 14.01 21.44 43.41
CA THR A 71 15.24 21.27 42.63
C THR A 71 15.83 19.90 42.89
N VAL A 72 16.11 19.16 41.82
CA VAL A 72 16.62 17.78 41.87
C VAL A 72 18.01 17.72 41.26
N PRO A 73 19.01 17.13 41.94
CA PRO A 73 20.31 16.83 41.36
C PRO A 73 20.18 15.79 40.24
N VAL A 74 20.88 16.03 39.13
CA VAL A 74 20.96 15.13 37.99
C VAL A 74 22.43 14.76 37.79
N SER A 75 22.69 13.46 37.73
CA SER A 75 23.98 12.94 37.29
C SER A 75 23.84 12.38 35.88
N ALA A 76 24.82 12.67 35.03
CA ALA A 76 24.87 12.17 33.67
C ALA A 76 26.30 11.73 33.32
N SER A 77 26.41 10.65 32.55
CA SER A 77 27.66 10.29 31.86
C SER A 77 27.40 10.08 30.39
N VAL A 78 28.32 10.57 29.56
CA VAL A 78 28.25 10.43 28.10
C VAL A 78 29.37 9.51 27.64
N THR A 79 29.04 8.53 26.79
CA THR A 79 30.01 7.64 26.17
C THR A 79 29.81 7.58 24.65
N ALA A 80 30.88 7.34 23.91
CA ALA A 80 30.87 7.19 22.46
C ALA A 80 31.95 6.21 22.02
N GLU A 81 32.03 5.89 20.73
CA GLU A 81 33.11 5.04 20.21
C GLU A 81 34.50 5.67 20.40
N SER A 82 35.54 4.85 20.37
CA SER A 82 36.93 5.30 20.51
C SER A 82 37.29 6.36 19.47
N GLY A 83 37.74 7.53 19.94
CA GLY A 83 38.19 8.64 19.09
C GLY A 83 37.15 9.74 18.87
N VAL A 84 35.93 9.57 19.39
CA VAL A 84 34.89 10.60 19.41
C VAL A 84 34.97 11.40 20.71
N ASN A 85 34.97 12.75 20.60
CA ASN A 85 34.96 13.62 21.78
C ASN A 85 33.55 13.68 22.37
N THR A 86 33.42 13.38 23.66
CA THR A 86 32.14 13.44 24.40
C THR A 86 31.97 14.76 25.17
N ASP A 87 33.03 15.56 25.31
CA ASP A 87 33.01 16.85 26.02
C ASP A 87 32.47 18.00 25.13
N VAL A 88 31.45 17.70 24.33
CA VAL A 88 30.80 18.63 23.37
C VAL A 88 29.37 19.00 23.81
N PHE A 89 28.88 18.38 24.90
CA PHE A 89 27.52 18.58 25.41
C PHE A 89 27.53 19.40 26.71
N ASP A 90 26.61 20.34 26.82
CA ASP A 90 26.26 21.03 28.06
C ASP A 90 25.07 20.32 28.72
N VAL A 91 25.38 19.50 29.73
CA VAL A 91 24.36 18.74 30.48
C VAL A 91 24.17 19.38 31.85
N PRO A 92 22.97 19.86 32.20
CA PRO A 92 22.73 20.50 33.49
C PRO A 92 22.81 19.49 34.63
N SER A 93 23.52 19.84 35.71
CA SER A 93 23.66 18.98 36.90
C SER A 93 22.45 19.05 37.86
N THR A 94 21.45 19.87 37.56
CA THR A 94 20.24 20.04 38.36
C THR A 94 19.07 20.47 37.47
N VAL A 95 17.86 20.05 37.82
CA VAL A 95 16.61 20.51 37.19
C VAL A 95 15.65 21.01 38.28
N THR A 96 14.90 22.07 37.97
CA THR A 96 13.92 22.65 38.89
C THR A 96 12.51 22.47 38.35
N PHE A 97 11.66 21.83 39.16
CA PHE A 97 10.22 21.79 38.99
C PHE A 97 9.61 23.04 39.62
N ALA A 98 8.91 23.85 38.83
CA ALA A 98 8.13 24.96 39.36
C ALA A 98 6.92 24.47 40.18
N ASP A 99 6.43 25.32 41.10
CA ASP A 99 5.21 25.04 41.86
C ASP A 99 4.01 24.79 40.92
N GLY A 100 3.28 23.70 41.17
CA GLY A 100 2.15 23.26 40.35
C GLY A 100 2.52 22.41 39.13
N VAL A 101 3.80 22.12 38.87
CA VAL A 101 4.27 21.39 37.68
C VAL A 101 4.82 20.00 38.04
N THR A 102 4.44 18.96 37.28
CA THR A 102 4.87 17.56 37.50
C THR A 102 5.89 17.04 36.50
N MET A 103 6.25 17.82 35.48
CA MET A 103 7.22 17.47 34.45
C MET A 103 8.19 18.64 34.27
N ALA A 104 9.48 18.35 34.20
CA ALA A 104 10.52 19.31 33.87
C ALA A 104 11.47 18.68 32.83
N ASP A 105 12.28 19.52 32.19
CA ASP A 105 13.17 19.09 31.11
C ASP A 105 14.64 19.23 31.54
N ILE A 106 15.40 18.17 31.35
CA ILE A 106 16.86 18.22 31.27
C ILE A 106 17.18 18.63 29.83
N LYS A 107 17.47 19.92 29.63
CA LYS A 107 17.84 20.46 28.33
C LYS A 107 19.35 20.27 28.10
N VAL A 108 19.72 19.40 27.17
CA VAL A 108 21.12 19.15 26.80
C VAL A 108 21.47 19.99 25.57
N GLY A 109 22.38 20.95 25.73
CA GLY A 109 22.83 21.83 24.64
C GLY A 109 24.10 21.32 23.96
N PHE A 110 24.30 21.68 22.70
CA PHE A 110 25.51 21.40 21.92
C PHE A 110 25.61 22.31 20.69
N GLU A 111 26.79 22.36 20.07
CA GLU A 111 26.99 22.95 18.74
C GLU A 111 27.05 21.80 17.72
N LEU A 112 26.19 21.83 16.69
CA LEU A 112 26.07 20.71 15.74
C LEU A 112 27.38 20.42 14.98
N ASP A 113 28.18 21.46 14.70
CA ASP A 113 29.49 21.35 14.04
C ASP A 113 30.51 20.52 14.86
N ASP A 114 30.32 20.41 16.17
CA ASP A 114 31.17 19.61 17.06
C ASP A 114 30.70 18.14 17.17
N ILE A 115 29.49 17.83 16.69
CA ILE A 115 28.93 16.48 16.67
C ILE A 115 29.51 15.70 15.50
N VAL A 116 30.06 14.51 15.76
CA VAL A 116 30.60 13.65 14.71
C VAL A 116 29.45 12.90 14.03
N PRO A 117 29.20 13.11 12.72
CA PRO A 117 28.09 12.45 12.03
C PRO A 117 28.23 10.93 12.00
N LEU A 118 27.08 10.23 11.96
CA LEU A 118 26.99 8.76 11.92
C LEU A 118 27.60 8.04 13.13
N LYS A 119 27.79 8.76 14.23
CA LYS A 119 28.24 8.23 15.52
C LYS A 119 27.15 8.36 16.57
N ASN A 120 27.12 7.40 17.47
CA ASN A 120 26.19 7.36 18.57
C ASN A 120 26.86 7.88 19.84
N TYR A 121 26.12 8.69 20.58
CA TYR A 121 26.44 9.19 21.90
C TYR A 121 25.42 8.61 22.87
N ILE A 122 25.91 7.83 23.84
CA ILE A 122 25.09 7.15 24.83
C ILE A 122 25.13 7.98 26.11
N PHE A 123 23.97 8.49 26.52
CA PHE A 123 23.80 9.28 27.74
C PHE A 123 23.13 8.44 28.81
N ASP A 124 23.83 8.22 29.92
CA ASP A 124 23.24 7.58 31.11
C ASP A 124 22.89 8.66 32.13
N PHE A 125 21.60 8.93 32.31
CA PHE A 125 21.08 9.86 33.30
C PHE A 125 20.67 9.12 34.57
N LYS A 126 20.84 9.78 35.73
CA LYS A 126 20.43 9.26 37.02
C LYS A 126 20.05 10.35 38.01
N VAL A 127 18.99 10.06 38.78
CA VAL A 127 18.51 10.84 39.93
C VAL A 127 18.44 9.99 41.20
N ASP A 128 18.22 10.63 42.34
CA ASP A 128 18.16 9.95 43.63
C ASP A 128 16.88 9.09 43.78
N GLY A 129 17.05 7.86 44.26
CA GLY A 129 15.97 6.93 44.59
C GLY A 129 16.17 5.53 44.02
N GLU A 130 15.20 4.65 44.26
CA GLU A 130 15.19 3.28 43.75
C GLU A 130 14.20 3.14 42.58
N SER A 131 14.62 2.43 41.52
CA SER A 131 13.77 2.09 40.38
C SER A 131 12.75 1.00 40.76
N THR A 132 11.59 1.02 40.11
CA THR A 132 10.51 0.04 40.31
C THR A 132 9.94 -0.41 38.96
N SER A 133 8.91 -1.26 38.97
CA SER A 133 8.19 -1.64 37.75
C SER A 133 7.34 -0.50 37.13
N TYR A 134 7.19 0.63 37.83
CA TYR A 134 6.31 1.73 37.41
C TYR A 134 7.08 2.98 36.97
N PHE A 135 8.32 3.12 37.41
CA PHE A 135 9.19 4.25 37.13
C PHE A 135 10.65 3.84 37.30
N THR A 136 11.56 4.56 36.68
CA THR A 136 13.01 4.34 36.83
C THR A 136 13.70 5.61 37.32
N THR A 137 14.75 5.47 38.12
CA THR A 137 15.61 6.59 38.55
C THR A 137 16.89 6.71 37.71
N ASP A 138 17.05 5.83 36.73
CA ASP A 138 18.09 5.86 35.71
C ASP A 138 17.53 5.57 34.32
N VAL A 139 18.08 6.22 33.29
CA VAL A 139 17.67 6.04 31.89
C VAL A 139 18.85 6.25 30.95
N THR A 140 18.91 5.45 29.89
CA THR A 140 19.93 5.54 28.85
C THR A 140 19.30 6.08 27.56
N TYR A 141 19.87 7.14 27.00
CA TYR A 141 19.51 7.70 25.70
C TYR A 141 20.57 7.39 24.62
N ASP A 142 20.13 7.02 23.41
CA ASP A 142 20.97 6.79 22.22
C ASP A 142 20.78 7.94 21.22
N VAL A 143 21.72 8.89 21.23
CA VAL A 143 21.67 10.13 20.46
C VAL A 143 22.60 10.04 19.26
N SER A 144 22.13 10.40 18.07
CA SER A 144 22.99 10.46 16.88
C SER A 144 22.57 11.55 15.91
N TYR A 145 23.53 12.03 15.11
CA TYR A 145 23.27 12.91 13.97
C TYR A 145 23.57 12.17 12.66
N VAL A 146 22.60 12.17 11.75
CA VAL A 146 22.74 11.63 10.39
C VAL A 146 22.52 12.76 9.39
N PRO A 147 23.51 13.13 8.57
CA PRO A 147 23.39 14.18 7.57
C PRO A 147 22.70 13.60 6.33
N TRP A 148 21.38 13.50 6.38
CA TRP A 148 20.57 12.94 5.30
C TRP A 148 20.66 13.81 4.04
N GLU A 149 20.82 13.17 2.88
CA GLU A 149 20.96 13.87 1.61
C GLU A 149 19.64 13.86 0.83
N ASN A 150 19.21 14.99 0.29
CA ASN A 150 18.04 15.00 -0.60
C ASN A 150 18.27 14.10 -1.81
N VAL A 151 17.25 13.34 -2.19
CA VAL A 151 17.24 12.62 -3.47
C VAL A 151 16.92 13.62 -4.57
N VAL A 152 17.83 13.78 -5.53
CA VAL A 152 17.73 14.79 -6.59
C VAL A 152 17.87 14.12 -7.96
N ASP A 153 17.02 14.50 -8.90
CA ASP A 153 17.22 14.23 -10.33
C ASP A 153 18.40 15.05 -10.86
N GLU A 154 19.50 14.40 -11.22
CA GLU A 154 20.70 15.07 -11.71
C GLU A 154 20.48 15.83 -13.04
N GLN A 155 19.46 15.47 -13.82
CA GLN A 155 19.18 16.12 -15.11
C GLN A 155 18.38 17.41 -14.94
N THR A 156 17.39 17.40 -14.05
CA THR A 156 16.48 18.53 -13.85
C THR A 156 16.84 19.39 -12.63
N GLY A 157 17.63 18.84 -11.70
CA GLY A 157 17.92 19.44 -10.40
C GLY A 157 16.75 19.40 -9.41
N SER A 158 15.67 18.68 -9.74
CA SER A 158 14.49 18.57 -8.89
C SER A 158 14.71 17.58 -7.75
N ASP A 159 14.29 17.94 -6.54
CA ASP A 159 14.25 17.08 -5.35
C ASP A 159 12.83 16.57 -5.02
N VAL A 160 11.89 16.76 -5.95
CA VAL A 160 10.49 16.40 -5.76
C VAL A 160 10.29 14.93 -6.09
N SER A 161 10.03 14.13 -5.07
CA SER A 161 9.56 12.75 -5.21
C SER A 161 8.03 12.72 -5.16
N GLN A 162 7.42 11.61 -5.58
CA GLN A 162 5.98 11.47 -5.70
C GLN A 162 5.46 10.19 -5.06
N LEU A 163 4.58 10.31 -4.07
CA LEU A 163 3.80 9.20 -3.55
C LEU A 163 2.51 9.05 -4.35
N GLN A 164 2.38 7.95 -5.09
CA GLN A 164 1.21 7.57 -5.87
C GLN A 164 0.42 6.49 -5.16
N GLN A 165 -0.91 6.65 -5.07
CA GLN A 165 -1.74 5.66 -4.38
C GLN A 165 -3.16 5.53 -4.91
N ILE A 166 -3.73 4.34 -4.69
CA ILE A 166 -5.14 3.98 -4.94
C ILE A 166 -5.63 3.18 -3.73
N GLY A 167 -6.88 3.36 -3.29
CA GLY A 167 -7.53 2.51 -2.28
C GLY A 167 -8.07 3.23 -1.06
N LEU A 168 -7.60 4.46 -0.80
CA LEU A 168 -8.16 5.28 0.28
C LEU A 168 -9.57 5.81 -0.04
N LEU A 169 -9.81 6.15 -1.31
CA LEU A 169 -11.10 6.61 -1.80
C LEU A 169 -11.90 5.46 -2.41
N SER A 170 -13.19 5.37 -2.07
CA SER A 170 -14.13 4.42 -2.71
C SER A 170 -14.30 4.62 -4.22
N SER A 171 -13.85 5.75 -4.76
CA SER A 171 -13.85 6.03 -6.20
C SER A 171 -12.86 5.17 -6.98
N GLY A 172 -11.82 4.65 -6.32
CA GLY A 172 -10.70 3.95 -6.95
C GLY A 172 -9.80 4.86 -7.79
N ARG A 173 -9.90 6.19 -7.62
CA ARG A 173 -9.09 7.16 -8.35
C ARG A 173 -7.67 7.22 -7.78
N GLU A 174 -6.68 7.20 -8.67
CA GLU A 174 -5.28 7.47 -8.30
C GLU A 174 -5.08 8.95 -7.95
N TRP A 175 -4.31 9.18 -6.89
CA TRP A 175 -3.83 10.49 -6.50
C TRP A 175 -2.34 10.44 -6.17
N THR A 176 -1.71 11.60 -6.33
CA THR A 176 -0.27 11.78 -6.19
C THR A 176 -0.01 12.90 -5.20
N ILE A 177 0.95 12.69 -4.31
CA ILE A 177 1.42 13.67 -3.33
C ILE A 177 2.89 13.90 -3.62
N ASP A 178 3.29 15.17 -3.69
CA ASP A 178 4.71 15.52 -3.75
C ASP A 178 5.31 15.36 -2.34
N CYS A 179 6.48 14.73 -2.27
CA CYS A 179 7.18 14.43 -1.02
C CYS A 179 8.66 14.79 -1.14
N LEU A 180 9.24 15.26 -0.03
CA LEU A 180 10.69 15.35 0.11
C LEU A 180 11.22 14.00 0.60
N VAL A 181 12.11 13.39 -0.18
CA VAL A 181 12.77 12.14 0.17
C VAL A 181 14.25 12.39 0.34
N GLN A 182 14.81 11.86 1.42
CA GLN A 182 16.23 11.90 1.69
C GLN A 182 16.79 10.47 1.77
N LYS A 183 18.05 10.31 1.40
CA LYS A 183 18.80 9.05 1.44
C LYS A 183 19.88 9.10 2.50
N HIS A 184 20.16 7.95 3.11
CA HIS A 184 21.21 7.82 4.11
C HIS A 184 22.59 7.88 3.44
N PRO A 185 23.53 8.71 3.92
CA PRO A 185 24.81 8.94 3.22
C PRO A 185 25.75 7.72 3.22
N ALA A 186 25.59 6.80 4.17
CA ALA A 186 26.42 5.59 4.30
C ALA A 186 25.67 4.26 4.11
N GLN A 187 24.39 4.28 3.75
CA GLN A 187 23.58 3.06 3.61
C GLN A 187 22.76 3.13 2.33
N ASP A 188 23.25 2.47 1.28
CA ASP A 188 22.54 2.39 0.00
C ASP A 188 21.16 1.76 0.17
N GLY A 189 20.15 2.41 -0.39
CA GLY A 189 18.77 1.96 -0.32
C GLY A 189 18.06 2.29 0.99
N PHE A 190 18.67 3.05 1.91
CA PHE A 190 17.98 3.51 3.12
C PHE A 190 17.47 4.94 2.95
N TYR A 191 16.15 5.12 3.04
CA TYR A 191 15.47 6.38 2.77
C TYR A 191 14.62 6.85 3.95
N ARG A 192 14.40 8.16 4.04
CA ARG A 192 13.35 8.76 4.86
C ARG A 192 12.52 9.73 4.04
N VAL A 193 11.21 9.74 4.29
CA VAL A 193 10.25 10.63 3.62
C VAL A 193 9.72 11.59 4.66
N LEU A 194 9.92 12.89 4.45
CA LEU A 194 9.39 13.92 5.34
C LEU A 194 7.89 14.07 5.08
N HIS A 195 7.07 13.84 6.11
CA HIS A 195 5.65 14.19 6.10
C HIS A 195 4.88 13.76 4.83
N PRO A 196 4.91 12.47 4.42
CA PRO A 196 4.39 12.01 3.13
C PRO A 196 2.91 12.30 2.87
N TYR A 197 2.12 12.58 3.91
CA TYR A 197 0.68 12.89 3.81
C TYR A 197 0.32 14.32 4.20
N TYR A 198 1.29 15.21 4.45
CA TYR A 198 1.01 16.58 4.89
C TYR A 198 0.21 17.38 3.86
N ASN A 199 0.53 17.20 2.57
CA ASN A 199 -0.17 17.83 1.45
C ASN A 199 -1.22 16.90 0.81
N ALA A 200 -1.71 15.90 1.54
CA ALA A 200 -2.79 15.04 1.04
C ALA A 200 -4.05 15.87 0.73
N PRO A 201 -4.74 15.61 -0.40
CA PRO A 201 -5.97 16.31 -0.76
C PRO A 201 -7.04 16.08 0.31
N GLU A 202 -7.81 17.14 0.59
CA GLU A 202 -8.95 17.04 1.49
C GLU A 202 -9.97 16.01 0.97
N LEU A 203 -10.42 15.13 1.87
CA LEU A 203 -11.52 14.21 1.63
C LEU A 203 -12.80 14.81 2.17
N HIS A 204 -13.58 15.48 1.32
CA HIS A 204 -14.88 16.03 1.73
C HIS A 204 -15.99 14.97 1.82
N GLU A 205 -16.90 15.24 2.76
CA GLU A 205 -18.01 14.41 3.25
C GLU A 205 -18.94 13.86 2.16
N SER A 206 -19.37 12.61 2.33
CA SER A 206 -20.79 12.28 2.14
C SER A 206 -21.48 12.37 3.51
N GLU A 207 -22.76 12.76 3.57
CA GLU A 207 -23.57 12.77 4.81
C GLU A 207 -23.55 11.42 5.55
N THR A 208 -23.12 10.35 4.87
CA THR A 208 -23.00 8.99 5.39
C THR A 208 -21.59 8.58 5.87
N SER A 209 -20.51 9.26 5.45
CA SER A 209 -19.13 8.82 5.72
C SER A 209 -18.48 9.51 6.92
N GLY A 210 -18.85 10.76 7.21
CA GLY A 210 -18.38 11.48 8.40
C GLY A 210 -16.86 11.65 8.51
N VAL A 211 -16.13 11.47 7.40
CA VAL A 211 -14.68 11.65 7.32
C VAL A 211 -14.40 13.14 7.25
N ILE A 212 -13.61 13.67 8.18
CA ILE A 212 -13.06 15.03 8.15
C ILE A 212 -11.55 14.88 8.00
N SER A 213 -11.01 15.28 6.85
CA SER A 213 -9.57 15.30 6.59
C SER A 213 -8.89 16.51 7.21
N GLY A 214 -7.76 16.32 7.87
CA GLY A 214 -6.95 17.41 8.44
C GLY A 214 -5.54 16.95 8.82
N GLN A 215 -4.67 17.90 9.19
CA GLN A 215 -3.33 17.60 9.69
C GLN A 215 -3.30 17.72 11.22
N ARG A 216 -2.74 16.71 11.89
CA ARG A 216 -2.50 16.68 13.33
C ARG A 216 -1.21 17.40 13.71
N TYR A 217 -0.16 17.19 12.92
CA TYR A 217 1.17 17.74 13.17
C TYR A 217 1.39 19.01 12.34
N PRO A 218 2.14 20.00 12.85
CA PRO A 218 2.54 21.17 12.07
C PRO A 218 3.58 20.79 11.01
N GLU A 219 3.79 21.63 9.99
CA GLU A 219 4.69 21.34 8.85
C GLU A 219 6.13 21.03 9.28
N ASP A 220 6.59 21.72 10.32
CA ASP A 220 7.94 21.65 10.87
C ASP A 220 8.18 20.46 11.81
N ASP A 221 7.16 19.65 12.09
CA ASP A 221 7.34 18.41 12.84
C ASP A 221 8.18 17.40 12.02
N PRO A 222 9.24 16.79 12.60
CA PRO A 222 10.12 15.86 11.91
C PRO A 222 9.51 14.45 11.78
N ASN A 223 8.26 14.34 11.35
CA ASN A 223 7.59 13.06 11.18
C ASN A 223 8.03 12.36 9.89
N TYR A 224 9.09 11.56 10.02
CA TYR A 224 9.69 10.80 8.93
C TYR A 224 9.14 9.38 8.80
N LEU A 225 8.73 9.02 7.59
CA LEU A 225 8.56 7.62 7.21
C LEU A 225 9.91 7.05 6.77
N TYR A 226 10.50 6.16 7.57
CA TYR A 226 11.74 5.47 7.20
C TYR A 226 11.44 4.20 6.39
N ILE A 227 12.18 4.02 5.29
CA ILE A 227 12.04 2.88 4.38
C ILE A 227 13.40 2.24 4.15
N ASN A 228 13.54 0.98 4.54
CA ASN A 228 14.73 0.19 4.27
C ASN A 228 14.54 -0.60 2.97
N ALA A 229 15.25 -0.17 1.92
CA ALA A 229 15.31 -0.79 0.60
C ALA A 229 16.72 -1.28 0.24
N ASN A 230 17.60 -1.48 1.23
CA ASN A 230 18.96 -1.99 1.04
C ASN A 230 18.98 -3.36 0.31
N ASN A 231 17.91 -4.15 0.47
CA ASN A 231 17.61 -5.27 -0.39
C ASN A 231 16.43 -4.91 -1.31
N PRO A 232 16.65 -4.75 -2.63
CA PRO A 232 15.62 -4.30 -3.57
C PRO A 232 14.39 -5.22 -3.67
N ARG A 233 14.48 -6.48 -3.22
CA ARG A 233 13.36 -7.44 -3.25
C ARG A 233 12.73 -7.68 -1.87
N SER A 234 13.16 -6.92 -0.87
CA SER A 234 12.73 -7.12 0.52
C SER A 234 12.62 -5.76 1.21
N VAL A 235 11.86 -4.84 0.62
CA VAL A 235 11.68 -3.48 1.14
C VAL A 235 10.65 -3.49 2.27
N TYR A 236 10.91 -2.72 3.33
CA TYR A 236 10.04 -2.61 4.51
C TYR A 236 10.09 -1.21 5.15
N ILE A 237 9.06 -0.89 5.94
CA ILE A 237 9.08 0.29 6.82
C ILE A 237 9.96 0.00 8.02
N SER A 238 10.85 0.93 8.36
CA SER A 238 11.74 0.82 9.51
C SER A 238 11.61 2.02 10.44
N ASN A 239 12.41 2.03 11.51
CA ASN A 239 12.75 3.25 12.23
C ASN A 239 14.02 3.88 11.64
N SER A 240 14.49 4.97 12.25
CA SER A 240 15.72 5.68 11.86
C SER A 240 17.00 4.87 11.95
N ARG A 241 17.00 3.78 12.72
CA ARG A 241 18.12 2.83 12.84
C ARG A 241 18.02 1.66 11.86
N GLY A 242 17.06 1.69 10.93
CA GLY A 242 16.84 0.64 9.94
C GLY A 242 16.22 -0.64 10.52
N LYS A 243 15.76 -0.63 11.77
CA LYS A 243 15.05 -1.78 12.37
C LYS A 243 13.60 -1.75 11.92
N ALA A 244 13.05 -2.91 11.57
CA ALA A 244 11.68 -3.02 11.09
C ALA A 244 10.67 -2.39 12.07
N GLN A 245 9.82 -1.52 11.54
CA GLN A 245 8.76 -0.83 12.26
C GLN A 245 7.44 -1.15 11.58
N VAL A 246 6.48 -1.58 12.38
CA VAL A 246 5.21 -2.13 11.88
C VAL A 246 4.26 -1.04 11.43
N PHE A 247 4.21 0.05 12.21
CA PHE A 247 3.28 1.16 12.02
C PHE A 247 4.00 2.46 11.75
N TYR A 248 3.40 3.25 10.87
CA TYR A 248 3.75 4.65 10.69
C TYR A 248 2.49 5.50 10.83
N TYR A 249 2.55 6.47 11.74
CA TYR A 249 1.51 7.45 12.01
C TYR A 249 1.70 8.63 11.06
N THR A 250 0.76 8.82 10.12
CA THR A 250 0.94 9.75 9.00
C THR A 250 0.70 11.23 9.37
N GLY A 251 0.13 11.49 10.54
CA GLY A 251 -0.38 12.80 10.95
C GLY A 251 -1.70 13.19 10.31
N TRP A 252 -2.19 12.43 9.34
CA TRP A 252 -3.37 12.80 8.58
C TRP A 252 -4.65 12.21 9.17
N LEU A 253 -5.55 13.10 9.58
CA LEU A 253 -6.79 12.76 10.25
C LEU A 253 -7.86 12.32 9.24
N LEU A 254 -8.65 11.31 9.61
CA LEU A 254 -9.77 10.76 8.86
C LEU A 254 -11.11 11.07 9.53
N ASP A 255 -11.21 11.17 10.87
CA ASP A 255 -12.45 11.58 11.55
C ASP A 255 -12.14 12.34 12.85
N ALA A 256 -12.35 13.66 12.84
CA ALA A 256 -12.10 14.53 13.98
C ALA A 256 -13.17 14.46 15.09
N ARG A 257 -14.19 13.60 14.95
CA ARG A 257 -15.30 13.47 15.92
C ARG A 257 -15.08 12.35 16.94
N VAL A 258 -14.01 11.54 16.80
CA VAL A 258 -13.72 10.39 17.65
C VAL A 258 -12.43 10.63 18.46
N PRO A 259 -12.48 11.41 19.56
CA PRO A 259 -11.28 11.79 20.29
C PRO A 259 -10.49 10.57 20.81
N ASN A 260 -9.17 10.73 20.77
CA ASN A 260 -8.13 9.98 21.46
C ASN A 260 -7.57 8.69 20.85
N TYR A 261 -8.31 7.85 20.12
CA TYR A 261 -7.71 6.66 19.46
C TYR A 261 -8.58 6.20 18.29
N GLY A 262 -8.20 6.54 17.07
CA GLY A 262 -8.98 6.23 15.87
C GLY A 262 -8.84 7.25 14.76
N GLU A 263 -8.53 8.50 15.07
CA GLU A 263 -8.71 9.62 14.14
C GLU A 263 -7.72 9.66 12.98
N GLU A 264 -6.61 8.92 13.02
CA GLU A 264 -5.46 9.11 12.13
C GLU A 264 -5.27 7.95 11.16
N LEU A 265 -4.91 8.26 9.92
CA LEU A 265 -4.42 7.28 8.96
C LEU A 265 -3.08 6.72 9.45
N MET A 266 -3.03 5.41 9.69
CA MET A 266 -1.77 4.71 9.97
C MET A 266 -1.46 3.76 8.82
N LEU A 267 -0.19 3.72 8.42
CA LEU A 267 0.32 2.71 7.51
C LEU A 267 0.71 1.46 8.29
N PHE A 268 0.40 0.30 7.74
CA PHE A 268 0.79 -1.00 8.27
C PHE A 268 1.60 -1.77 7.22
N CYS A 269 2.86 -2.08 7.55
CA CYS A 269 3.72 -2.90 6.72
C CYS A 269 3.70 -4.36 7.21
N GLN A 270 3.01 -5.22 6.46
CA GLN A 270 2.94 -6.66 6.77
C GLN A 270 4.31 -7.32 6.84
N PHE A 271 5.23 -6.93 5.95
CA PHE A 271 6.57 -7.50 5.94
C PHE A 271 7.39 -7.07 7.17
N SER A 272 7.26 -5.81 7.63
CA SER A 272 7.86 -5.38 8.90
C SER A 272 7.32 -6.19 10.09
N ALA A 273 6.01 -6.42 10.14
CA ALA A 273 5.39 -7.24 11.19
C ALA A 273 5.91 -8.68 11.20
N TYR A 274 6.17 -9.25 10.02
CA TYR A 274 6.81 -10.56 9.89
C TYR A 274 8.26 -10.54 10.42
N LEU A 275 9.05 -9.51 10.09
CA LEU A 275 10.44 -9.39 10.51
C LEU A 275 10.58 -9.24 12.03
N THR A 276 9.65 -8.53 12.69
CA THR A 276 9.68 -8.34 14.15
C THR A 276 9.17 -9.57 14.91
N LYS A 277 8.48 -10.52 14.24
CA LYS A 277 7.87 -11.72 14.85
C LYS A 277 6.93 -11.40 16.02
N SER A 278 6.45 -10.17 16.10
CA SER A 278 5.77 -9.64 17.26
C SER A 278 4.62 -8.76 16.81
N PHE A 279 3.51 -9.39 16.41
CA PHE A 279 2.27 -8.63 16.30
C PHE A 279 0.99 -9.48 16.39
N THR A 280 0.07 -9.05 17.25
CA THR A 280 -1.34 -9.46 17.31
C THR A 280 -2.17 -8.19 17.17
N PHE A 281 -3.01 -8.11 16.13
CA PHE A 281 -3.89 -6.96 15.91
C PHE A 281 -5.07 -7.04 16.90
N PRO A 282 -5.39 -5.99 17.67
CA PRO A 282 -6.58 -5.99 18.52
C PRO A 282 -7.84 -6.26 17.69
N GLY A 283 -8.55 -7.37 17.96
CA GLY A 283 -9.76 -7.76 17.22
C GLY A 283 -9.54 -8.59 15.95
N VAL A 284 -8.30 -8.92 15.59
CA VAL A 284 -7.98 -9.85 14.49
C VAL A 284 -6.99 -10.90 14.99
N ASP A 285 -7.50 -11.92 15.68
CA ASP A 285 -6.68 -13.07 16.07
C ASP A 285 -6.23 -13.83 14.81
N GLY A 286 -4.91 -14.06 14.65
CA GLY A 286 -4.38 -14.95 13.61
C GLY A 286 -3.96 -14.32 12.28
N VAL A 287 -3.63 -13.01 12.23
CA VAL A 287 -3.12 -12.36 11.00
C VAL A 287 -1.89 -13.06 10.42
N PHE A 288 -1.11 -13.75 11.26
CA PHE A 288 -0.07 -14.66 10.78
C PHE A 288 -0.61 -16.08 10.63
N LEU A 289 -1.17 -16.40 9.46
CA LEU A 289 -1.53 -17.78 9.15
C LEU A 289 -0.25 -18.59 8.96
N ALA A 290 -0.09 -19.65 9.76
CA ALA A 290 1.02 -20.59 9.60
C ALA A 290 1.00 -21.17 8.17
N GLY A 291 2.01 -20.81 7.36
CA GLY A 291 2.15 -21.26 5.96
C GLY A 291 1.98 -20.18 4.89
N GLU A 292 1.68 -18.93 5.25
CA GLU A 292 1.72 -17.81 4.30
C GLU A 292 3.15 -17.45 3.86
N ASP A 293 3.31 -17.14 2.57
CA ASP A 293 4.56 -16.64 2.00
C ASP A 293 4.74 -15.14 2.31
N TYR A 294 5.27 -14.82 3.48
CA TYR A 294 5.53 -13.44 3.87
C TYR A 294 6.59 -12.74 3.02
N ALA A 295 7.44 -13.49 2.30
CA ALA A 295 8.38 -12.85 1.36
C ALA A 295 7.62 -12.17 0.21
N SER A 296 6.45 -12.68 -0.17
CA SER A 296 5.58 -12.05 -1.18
C SER A 296 4.92 -10.75 -0.69
N LYS A 297 5.04 -10.43 0.61
CA LYS A 297 4.47 -9.23 1.25
C LYS A 297 5.45 -8.06 1.33
N ALA A 298 6.72 -8.29 0.98
CA ALA A 298 7.70 -7.23 0.93
C ALA A 298 7.38 -6.21 -0.18
N GLY A 299 7.82 -4.97 0.02
CA GLY A 299 7.92 -4.01 -1.06
C GLY A 299 9.09 -4.36 -1.99
N VAL A 300 9.10 -3.72 -3.15
CA VAL A 300 10.16 -3.84 -4.16
C VAL A 300 10.72 -2.44 -4.44
N PHE A 301 12.03 -2.37 -4.62
CA PHE A 301 12.72 -1.20 -5.13
C PHE A 301 13.27 -1.51 -6.52
N ASP A 302 12.85 -0.75 -7.52
CA ASP A 302 13.32 -0.91 -8.89
C ASP A 302 13.40 0.45 -9.59
N ASP A 303 14.59 0.76 -10.10
CA ASP A 303 14.87 1.98 -10.87
C ASP A 303 14.32 3.28 -10.24
N GLY A 304 14.52 3.45 -8.93
CA GLY A 304 14.03 4.61 -8.17
C GLY A 304 12.55 4.55 -7.77
N ASN A 305 11.85 3.44 -8.00
CA ASN A 305 10.46 3.25 -7.58
C ASN A 305 10.40 2.28 -6.39
N ILE A 306 9.85 2.73 -5.27
CA ILE A 306 9.58 1.90 -4.09
C ILE A 306 8.10 1.55 -4.08
N ASN A 307 7.78 0.31 -4.39
CA ASN A 307 6.41 -0.15 -4.62
C ASN A 307 6.04 -1.24 -3.61
N PHE A 308 5.03 -0.97 -2.79
CA PHE A 308 4.43 -1.94 -1.88
C PHE A 308 3.16 -2.59 -2.46
N ARG A 309 2.73 -2.20 -3.66
CA ARG A 309 1.55 -2.72 -4.36
C ARG A 309 0.32 -2.67 -3.45
N ASN A 310 -0.37 -3.80 -3.30
CA ASN A 310 -1.46 -4.00 -2.35
C ASN A 310 -1.00 -4.60 -1.00
N ASN A 311 0.31 -4.68 -0.76
CA ASN A 311 0.88 -5.15 0.50
C ASN A 311 1.10 -4.02 1.52
N MET A 312 0.96 -2.75 1.11
CA MET A 312 0.79 -1.67 2.07
C MET A 312 -0.66 -1.64 2.54
N TYR A 313 -0.84 -1.71 3.85
CA TYR A 313 -2.15 -1.63 4.46
C TYR A 313 -2.33 -0.29 5.13
N LEU A 314 -3.59 0.08 5.30
CA LEU A 314 -4.00 1.25 6.02
C LEU A 314 -5.00 0.84 7.09
N THR A 315 -4.94 1.54 8.22
CA THR A 315 -5.94 1.41 9.27
C THR A 315 -6.71 2.71 9.37
N TYR A 316 -8.03 2.61 9.52
CA TYR A 316 -8.92 3.75 9.64
C TYR A 316 -9.96 3.51 10.75
N PRO A 317 -10.51 4.57 11.37
CA PRO A 317 -11.47 4.44 12.45
C PRO A 317 -12.74 3.72 11.97
N SER A 318 -13.32 2.87 12.83
CA SER A 318 -14.64 2.29 12.62
C SER A 318 -15.64 2.93 13.57
N LEU A 319 -16.82 3.28 13.06
CA LEU A 319 -17.92 3.94 13.79
C LEU A 319 -18.51 3.13 14.98
N ALA A 320 -17.97 1.95 15.31
CA ALA A 320 -18.54 1.14 16.39
C ALA A 320 -18.09 1.68 17.75
N GLU A 321 -19.08 1.96 18.60
CA GLU A 321 -19.05 2.38 20.01
C GLU A 321 -17.72 2.99 20.48
N PRO A 322 -17.65 4.32 20.73
CA PRO A 322 -16.46 5.02 21.22
C PRO A 322 -15.80 4.42 22.47
N ALA A 323 -16.52 3.56 23.20
CA ALA A 323 -16.02 2.86 24.38
C ALA A 323 -15.11 1.65 24.06
N GLU A 324 -15.11 1.13 22.83
CA GLU A 324 -14.41 -0.12 22.47
C GLU A 324 -13.24 0.06 21.49
N GLY A 325 -13.02 1.25 20.92
CA GLY A 325 -11.81 1.56 20.12
C GLY A 325 -11.63 0.67 18.88
N SER A 326 -12.67 0.56 18.04
CA SER A 326 -12.62 -0.32 16.86
C SER A 326 -11.93 0.32 15.64
N PHE A 327 -10.99 -0.41 15.02
CA PHE A 327 -10.29 -0.02 13.78
C PHE A 327 -10.70 -0.94 12.63
N ARG A 328 -10.68 -0.43 11.40
CA ARG A 328 -10.78 -1.22 10.17
C ARG A 328 -9.43 -1.29 9.48
N LEU A 329 -9.13 -2.47 8.95
CA LEU A 329 -7.96 -2.74 8.12
C LEU A 329 -8.39 -2.72 6.65
N GLY A 330 -7.71 -1.93 5.82
CA GLY A 330 -7.82 -1.93 4.37
C GLY A 330 -6.45 -2.11 3.73
N SER A 331 -6.41 -2.56 2.48
CA SER A 331 -5.21 -2.50 1.65
C SER A 331 -5.33 -1.34 0.67
N PHE A 332 -4.21 -0.71 0.35
CA PHE A 332 -4.15 0.07 -0.88
C PHE A 332 -4.28 -0.88 -2.08
N ASP A 333 -4.84 -0.40 -3.20
CA ASP A 333 -4.74 -1.09 -4.49
C ASP A 333 -3.38 -0.79 -5.15
N LYS A 334 -2.82 0.38 -4.84
CA LYS A 334 -1.50 0.83 -5.26
C LYS A 334 -0.90 1.70 -4.16
N TRP A 335 0.36 1.45 -3.81
CA TRP A 335 1.19 2.33 -3.01
C TRP A 335 2.60 2.33 -3.62
N ASN A 336 2.97 3.43 -4.27
CA ASN A 336 4.23 3.58 -4.99
C ASN A 336 4.86 4.93 -4.67
N LEU A 337 6.04 4.92 -4.06
CA LEU A 337 6.88 6.10 -3.89
C LEU A 337 7.90 6.15 -5.04
N ARG A 338 7.69 7.09 -5.95
CA ARG A 338 8.61 7.39 -7.05
C ARG A 338 9.61 8.44 -6.59
N LEU A 339 10.88 8.06 -6.49
CA LEU A 339 11.96 8.98 -6.14
C LEU A 339 12.17 10.04 -7.23
N ALA A 340 12.68 11.21 -6.86
CA ALA A 340 12.96 12.29 -7.80
C ALA A 340 13.84 11.84 -8.98
N ASN A 341 14.84 11.00 -8.69
CA ASN A 341 15.77 10.44 -9.68
C ASN A 341 15.30 9.11 -10.30
N ALA A 342 14.02 8.74 -10.15
CA ALA A 342 13.49 7.49 -10.69
C ALA A 342 13.45 7.51 -12.22
N GLY A 343 13.84 6.39 -12.82
CA GLY A 343 13.72 6.17 -14.25
C GLY A 343 12.27 6.18 -14.74
N GLU A 344 12.08 6.09 -16.06
CA GLU A 344 10.74 5.94 -16.63
C GLU A 344 10.11 4.64 -16.16
N THR A 345 8.92 4.73 -15.55
CA THR A 345 8.10 3.58 -15.22
C THR A 345 7.73 2.82 -16.50
N LYS A 346 8.26 1.61 -16.67
CA LYS A 346 7.84 0.70 -17.74
C LYS A 346 6.55 0.02 -17.31
N GLU A 347 5.41 0.46 -17.85
CA GLU A 347 4.12 -0.20 -17.61
C GLU A 347 4.04 -1.56 -18.32
N TRP A 348 4.76 -1.71 -19.44
CA TRP A 348 4.73 -2.88 -20.30
C TRP A 348 6.15 -3.31 -20.69
N GLU A 349 6.39 -4.62 -20.70
CA GLU A 349 7.61 -5.23 -21.23
C GLU A 349 7.30 -6.07 -22.47
N SER A 350 8.17 -5.99 -23.48
CA SER A 350 7.99 -6.79 -24.70
C SER A 350 8.48 -8.21 -24.45
N LEU A 351 7.63 -9.21 -24.74
CA LEU A 351 8.05 -10.62 -24.76
C LEU A 351 8.64 -11.03 -26.11
N GLY A 352 8.55 -10.15 -27.12
CA GLY A 352 9.04 -10.37 -28.47
C GLY A 352 7.97 -10.80 -29.47
N ALA A 353 8.41 -11.28 -30.63
CA ALA A 353 7.55 -11.69 -31.73
C ALA A 353 6.84 -13.02 -31.44
N CYS A 354 5.56 -13.11 -31.80
CA CYS A 354 4.69 -14.26 -31.59
C CYS A 354 3.78 -14.50 -32.81
N GLU A 355 3.22 -15.71 -32.92
CA GLU A 355 2.28 -16.04 -34.00
C GLU A 355 0.85 -15.76 -33.55
N PHE A 356 0.15 -14.93 -34.32
CA PHE A 356 -1.26 -14.62 -34.14
C PHE A 356 -2.06 -15.12 -35.34
N THR A 357 -3.11 -15.87 -35.05
CA THR A 357 -4.08 -16.39 -36.02
C THR A 357 -5.38 -15.62 -35.81
N ASP A 358 -5.78 -14.84 -36.81
CA ASP A 358 -6.86 -13.87 -36.68
C ASP A 358 -8.23 -14.54 -36.43
N PRO A 359 -8.93 -14.19 -35.34
CA PRO A 359 -10.31 -14.61 -35.11
C PRO A 359 -11.36 -13.60 -35.60
N PHE A 360 -11.00 -12.34 -35.89
CA PHE A 360 -11.98 -11.26 -36.02
C PHE A 360 -12.24 -10.87 -37.47
N ILE A 361 -11.22 -10.43 -38.20
CA ILE A 361 -11.35 -9.81 -39.51
C ILE A 361 -11.63 -10.86 -40.59
N ASP A 362 -10.90 -11.98 -40.58
CA ASP A 362 -11.10 -13.09 -41.50
C ASP A 362 -12.51 -13.66 -41.41
N ASN A 363 -13.01 -13.86 -40.18
CA ASN A 363 -14.36 -14.35 -39.99
C ASN A 363 -15.42 -13.31 -40.37
N PHE A 364 -15.17 -12.03 -40.09
CA PHE A 364 -16.09 -10.94 -40.45
C PHE A 364 -16.27 -10.82 -41.98
N PHE A 365 -15.19 -10.95 -42.75
CA PHE A 365 -15.21 -10.90 -44.22
C PHE A 365 -15.37 -12.27 -44.89
N GLU A 366 -15.55 -13.34 -44.12
CA GLU A 366 -15.63 -14.73 -44.60
C GLU A 366 -14.44 -15.14 -45.51
N ILE A 367 -13.24 -14.71 -45.15
CA ILE A 367 -11.99 -15.03 -45.86
C ILE A 367 -11.69 -16.53 -45.75
N GLU A 368 -11.20 -17.12 -46.84
CA GLU A 368 -10.94 -18.56 -46.91
C GLU A 368 -9.66 -18.94 -46.15
N GLY A 369 -9.85 -19.59 -45.01
CA GLY A 369 -8.76 -20.06 -44.13
C GLY A 369 -8.32 -18.97 -43.14
N PRO A 370 -7.75 -19.36 -41.99
CA PRO A 370 -7.31 -18.38 -41.01
C PRO A 370 -5.95 -17.81 -41.42
N THR A 371 -5.83 -16.50 -41.36
CA THR A 371 -4.60 -15.76 -41.57
C THR A 371 -3.77 -15.83 -40.30
N THR A 372 -2.59 -16.46 -40.40
CA THR A 372 -1.59 -16.48 -39.34
C THR A 372 -0.41 -15.61 -39.72
N TYR A 373 0.00 -14.71 -38.83
CA TYR A 373 1.06 -13.73 -39.05
C TYR A 373 1.76 -13.36 -37.74
N SER A 374 2.90 -12.67 -37.85
CA SER A 374 3.75 -12.32 -36.71
C SER A 374 3.38 -10.97 -36.14
N VAL A 375 3.20 -10.89 -34.82
CA VAL A 375 2.98 -9.65 -34.06
C VAL A 375 3.90 -9.59 -32.85
N THR A 376 4.14 -8.40 -32.31
CA THR A 376 4.89 -8.24 -31.04
C THR A 376 3.92 -8.29 -29.88
N VAL A 377 4.18 -9.16 -28.90
CA VAL A 377 3.41 -9.23 -27.66
C VAL A 377 4.13 -8.50 -26.52
N TRP A 378 3.33 -7.86 -25.68
CA TRP A 378 3.76 -7.15 -24.50
C TRP A 378 2.99 -7.65 -23.27
N GLN A 379 3.64 -7.65 -22.12
CA GLN A 379 3.08 -8.06 -20.83
C GLN A 379 3.17 -6.90 -19.83
N ASN A 380 2.14 -6.73 -19.01
CA ASN A 380 2.13 -5.65 -18.03
C ASN A 380 3.07 -6.01 -16.86
N VAL A 381 3.89 -5.05 -16.43
CA VAL A 381 4.93 -5.26 -15.41
C VAL A 381 4.32 -5.51 -14.02
N ASP A 382 3.27 -4.77 -13.66
CA ASP A 382 2.61 -4.90 -12.36
C ASP A 382 1.57 -6.04 -12.32
N ASN A 383 0.99 -6.38 -13.48
CA ASN A 383 0.00 -7.44 -13.62
C ASN A 383 0.39 -8.40 -14.76
N PRO A 384 1.18 -9.46 -14.46
CA PRO A 384 1.61 -10.47 -15.44
C PRO A 384 0.47 -11.26 -16.12
N SER A 385 -0.78 -11.09 -15.68
CA SER A 385 -1.96 -11.67 -16.33
C SER A 385 -2.60 -10.75 -17.36
N ARG A 386 -2.02 -9.57 -17.62
CA ARG A 386 -2.45 -8.66 -18.69
C ARG A 386 -1.40 -8.61 -19.79
N TYR A 387 -1.90 -8.69 -21.02
CA TYR A 387 -1.09 -8.70 -22.22
C TYR A 387 -1.73 -7.83 -23.29
N TYR A 388 -0.94 -7.40 -24.27
CA TYR A 388 -1.46 -6.92 -25.54
C TYR A 388 -0.59 -7.37 -26.70
N ILE A 389 -1.18 -7.47 -27.89
CA ILE A 389 -0.43 -7.53 -29.15
C ILE A 389 -0.46 -6.16 -29.83
N GLN A 390 0.71 -5.75 -30.31
CA GLN A 390 0.92 -4.43 -30.87
C GLN A 390 0.34 -4.33 -32.28
N ALA A 391 -0.57 -3.36 -32.49
CA ALA A 391 -1.02 -2.94 -33.81
C ALA A 391 -1.41 -4.06 -34.81
N PRO A 392 -2.16 -5.11 -34.40
CA PRO A 392 -2.27 -6.36 -35.18
C PRO A 392 -2.89 -6.20 -36.57
N TYR A 393 -3.63 -5.13 -36.84
CA TYR A 393 -4.28 -4.92 -38.14
C TYR A 393 -3.82 -3.66 -38.87
N GLN A 394 -2.86 -2.92 -38.30
CA GLN A 394 -2.27 -1.74 -38.96
C GLN A 394 -1.10 -2.19 -39.86
N ALA A 395 -0.59 -1.29 -40.71
CA ALA A 395 0.45 -1.62 -41.69
C ALA A 395 1.72 -2.27 -41.09
N GLU A 396 2.05 -1.97 -39.82
CA GLU A 396 3.18 -2.56 -39.10
C GLU A 396 2.88 -3.95 -38.51
N GLY A 397 1.60 -4.31 -38.34
CA GLY A 397 1.15 -5.56 -37.76
C GLY A 397 1.30 -6.77 -38.67
N GLY A 398 1.65 -6.59 -39.96
CA GLY A 398 1.89 -7.70 -40.89
C GLY A 398 0.63 -8.42 -41.37
N TYR A 399 -0.56 -7.89 -41.08
CA TYR A 399 -1.82 -8.40 -41.63
C TYR A 399 -1.89 -8.13 -43.14
N PRO A 400 -2.24 -9.12 -43.99
CA PRO A 400 -2.08 -9.03 -45.44
C PRO A 400 -3.16 -8.20 -46.15
N TYR A 401 -4.22 -7.81 -45.44
CA TYR A 401 -5.32 -7.04 -46.02
C TYR A 401 -5.26 -5.57 -45.58
N PRO A 402 -5.44 -4.62 -46.51
CA PRO A 402 -5.29 -3.20 -46.22
C PRO A 402 -6.40 -2.70 -45.27
N SER A 403 -5.99 -1.95 -44.24
CA SER A 403 -6.87 -1.19 -43.35
C SER A 403 -6.90 0.30 -43.71
N GLY A 404 -7.70 1.08 -42.97
CA GLY A 404 -7.59 2.54 -42.95
C GLY A 404 -6.22 3.05 -42.48
N SER A 405 -5.95 4.33 -42.71
CA SER A 405 -4.73 5.01 -42.24
C SER A 405 -5.01 5.71 -40.91
N PHE A 406 -4.33 5.26 -39.85
CA PHE A 406 -4.54 5.77 -38.49
C PHE A 406 -3.29 6.48 -37.96
N THR A 407 -3.49 7.58 -37.23
CA THR A 407 -2.41 8.24 -36.46
C THR A 407 -2.23 7.64 -35.07
N LYS A 408 -3.29 7.02 -34.53
CA LYS A 408 -3.29 6.30 -33.25
C LYS A 408 -2.91 4.83 -33.49
N GLN A 409 -2.11 4.27 -32.59
CA GLN A 409 -1.86 2.84 -32.53
C GLN A 409 -3.02 2.11 -31.85
N TYR A 410 -3.51 1.03 -32.45
CA TYR A 410 -4.60 0.21 -31.91
C TYR A 410 -4.06 -1.15 -31.54
N ASN A 411 -3.88 -1.40 -30.24
CA ASN A 411 -3.46 -2.70 -29.71
C ASN A 411 -4.67 -3.59 -29.46
N LEU A 412 -4.46 -4.90 -29.41
CA LEU A 412 -5.45 -5.85 -28.92
C LEU A 412 -5.03 -6.35 -27.54
N GLU A 413 -5.73 -5.89 -26.50
CA GLU A 413 -5.49 -6.26 -25.10
C GLU A 413 -6.31 -7.46 -24.67
N PHE A 414 -5.74 -8.28 -23.78
CA PHE A 414 -6.42 -9.42 -23.17
C PHE A 414 -5.96 -9.68 -21.73
N ASN A 415 -6.88 -10.20 -20.92
CA ASN A 415 -6.67 -10.52 -19.51
C ASN A 415 -6.88 -12.02 -19.26
N VAL A 416 -5.86 -12.66 -18.69
CA VAL A 416 -5.81 -14.10 -18.41
C VAL A 416 -5.76 -14.43 -16.91
N ASN A 417 -6.24 -13.52 -16.05
CA ASN A 417 -6.32 -13.71 -14.59
C ASN A 417 -7.00 -15.03 -14.21
N ASP A 418 -8.02 -15.43 -14.96
CA ASP A 418 -8.60 -16.77 -14.94
C ASP A 418 -8.25 -17.46 -16.27
N PRO A 419 -7.28 -18.39 -16.27
CA PRO A 419 -6.86 -19.09 -17.50
C PRO A 419 -7.98 -19.86 -18.20
N ASP A 420 -9.07 -20.19 -17.50
CA ASP A 420 -10.25 -20.84 -18.07
C ASP A 420 -11.36 -19.82 -18.44
N MET A 421 -11.11 -18.52 -18.31
CA MET A 421 -12.04 -17.43 -18.65
C MET A 421 -11.25 -16.19 -19.09
N VAL A 422 -10.65 -16.27 -20.27
CA VAL A 422 -9.96 -15.12 -20.84
C VAL A 422 -10.96 -14.03 -21.20
N LEU A 423 -10.59 -12.78 -20.90
CA LEU A 423 -11.38 -11.61 -21.22
C LEU A 423 -10.67 -10.77 -22.28
N ILE A 424 -11.39 -10.51 -23.38
CA ILE A 424 -11.05 -9.53 -24.40
C ILE A 424 -12.18 -8.51 -24.38
N ASP A 425 -11.98 -7.42 -23.63
CA ASP A 425 -12.98 -6.37 -23.48
C ASP A 425 -13.20 -5.61 -24.80
N LEU A 426 -14.36 -4.98 -24.94
CA LEU A 426 -14.73 -4.26 -26.16
C LEU A 426 -13.75 -3.13 -26.44
N GLN A 427 -13.10 -3.21 -27.60
CA GLN A 427 -12.05 -2.29 -28.00
C GLN A 427 -12.04 -2.10 -29.52
N ASP A 428 -11.55 -0.95 -29.96
CA ASP A 428 -11.34 -0.65 -31.38
C ASP A 428 -10.20 -1.52 -31.92
N LEU A 429 -10.44 -2.23 -33.03
CA LEU A 429 -9.43 -3.12 -33.61
C LEU A 429 -8.39 -2.36 -34.44
N GLY A 430 -8.66 -1.13 -34.87
CA GLY A 430 -7.79 -0.43 -35.82
C GLY A 430 -7.89 -1.00 -37.23
N TYR A 431 -9.08 -1.45 -37.62
CA TYR A 431 -9.43 -1.84 -38.97
C TYR A 431 -10.75 -1.16 -39.35
N GLU A 432 -10.81 -0.56 -40.53
CA GLU A 432 -11.98 0.16 -41.02
C GLU A 432 -12.65 -0.61 -42.16
N ASP A 433 -13.97 -0.68 -42.11
CA ASP A 433 -14.81 -1.18 -43.20
C ASP A 433 -15.82 -0.10 -43.61
N GLU A 434 -15.77 0.32 -44.87
CA GLU A 434 -16.62 1.40 -45.42
C GLU A 434 -16.58 2.71 -44.60
N GLY A 435 -15.43 3.03 -43.99
CA GLY A 435 -15.25 4.21 -43.15
C GLY A 435 -15.79 4.08 -41.72
N VAL A 436 -16.15 2.86 -41.29
CA VAL A 436 -16.56 2.54 -39.93
C VAL A 436 -15.47 1.72 -39.25
N MET A 437 -14.99 2.18 -38.09
CA MET A 437 -14.06 1.43 -37.26
C MET A 437 -14.71 0.15 -36.75
N LEU A 438 -14.07 -0.99 -36.98
CA LEU A 438 -14.48 -2.26 -36.40
C LEU A 438 -14.01 -2.34 -34.95
N GLN A 439 -14.92 -2.80 -34.08
CA GLN A 439 -14.62 -3.10 -32.68
C GLN A 439 -14.70 -4.60 -32.45
N GLY A 440 -13.97 -5.12 -31.47
CA GLY A 440 -13.96 -6.53 -31.14
C GLY A 440 -13.95 -6.80 -29.65
N CYS A 441 -14.57 -7.91 -29.27
CA CYS A 441 -14.48 -8.51 -27.93
C CYS A 441 -14.67 -10.02 -28.03
N ASN A 442 -14.52 -10.75 -26.93
CA ASN A 442 -14.96 -12.14 -26.87
C ASN A 442 -16.27 -12.31 -26.09
N ALA A 443 -16.93 -13.45 -26.29
CA ALA A 443 -18.17 -13.79 -25.58
C ALA A 443 -18.01 -13.77 -24.05
N GLY A 444 -16.82 -14.13 -23.56
CA GLY A 444 -16.46 -14.03 -22.16
C GLY A 444 -16.69 -12.62 -21.61
N SER A 445 -16.06 -11.62 -22.21
CA SER A 445 -16.25 -10.21 -21.85
C SER A 445 -17.66 -9.72 -22.14
N TRP A 446 -18.26 -10.08 -23.27
CA TRP A 446 -19.64 -9.66 -23.61
C TRP A 446 -20.64 -9.96 -22.51
N TYR A 447 -20.68 -11.22 -22.06
CA TYR A 447 -21.61 -11.65 -21.02
C TYR A 447 -21.15 -11.26 -19.62
N TYR A 448 -19.84 -11.24 -19.34
CA TYR A 448 -19.34 -10.84 -18.03
C TYR A 448 -19.54 -9.34 -17.76
N ARG A 449 -19.38 -8.49 -18.78
CA ARG A 449 -19.54 -7.04 -18.69
C ARG A 449 -20.98 -6.58 -18.98
N GLY A 450 -21.77 -7.41 -19.67
CA GLY A 450 -23.16 -7.12 -20.00
C GLY A 450 -23.30 -6.09 -21.14
N TYR A 451 -22.48 -6.23 -22.19
CA TYR A 451 -22.53 -5.32 -23.35
C TYR A 451 -23.80 -5.48 -24.21
N GLY A 452 -24.47 -6.64 -24.12
CA GLY A 452 -25.72 -6.92 -24.81
C GLY A 452 -26.96 -6.75 -23.93
N GLU A 453 -28.13 -6.75 -24.58
CA GLU A 453 -29.44 -6.68 -23.91
C GLU A 453 -29.69 -7.83 -22.91
N GLU A 454 -28.95 -8.93 -23.01
CA GLU A 454 -29.05 -10.06 -22.07
C GLU A 454 -28.49 -9.75 -20.68
N GLY A 455 -27.74 -8.65 -20.53
CA GLY A 455 -27.13 -8.20 -19.29
C GLY A 455 -26.00 -9.08 -18.76
N VAL A 456 -25.54 -8.77 -17.55
CA VAL A 456 -24.40 -9.43 -16.89
C VAL A 456 -24.71 -10.90 -16.54
N ARG A 457 -23.74 -11.78 -16.78
CA ARG A 457 -23.78 -13.21 -16.43
C ARG A 457 -22.58 -13.60 -15.55
N PRO A 458 -22.77 -14.50 -14.57
CA PRO A 458 -21.67 -15.01 -13.77
C PRO A 458 -20.76 -15.92 -14.61
N THR A 459 -19.46 -15.93 -14.31
CA THR A 459 -18.44 -16.73 -15.02
C THR A 459 -18.76 -18.23 -15.02
N SER A 460 -19.35 -18.76 -13.95
CA SER A 460 -19.81 -20.15 -13.86
C SER A 460 -20.86 -20.50 -14.92
N TRP A 461 -21.77 -19.58 -15.22
CA TRP A 461 -22.74 -19.75 -16.29
C TRP A 461 -22.05 -19.74 -17.65
N ILE A 462 -21.17 -18.77 -17.90
CA ILE A 462 -20.46 -18.61 -19.19
C ILE A 462 -19.65 -19.88 -19.51
N LYS A 463 -18.89 -20.39 -18.52
CA LYS A 463 -18.15 -21.66 -18.62
C LYS A 463 -19.08 -22.85 -18.88
N SER A 464 -20.23 -22.93 -18.20
CA SER A 464 -21.21 -24.01 -18.41
C SER A 464 -21.80 -24.04 -19.83
N GLN A 465 -21.87 -22.89 -20.49
CA GLN A 465 -22.32 -22.77 -21.88
C GLN A 465 -21.19 -23.05 -22.88
N GLY A 466 -19.94 -23.14 -22.40
CA GLY A 466 -18.75 -23.28 -23.22
C GLY A 466 -18.43 -22.02 -24.01
N LEU A 467 -18.78 -20.83 -23.50
CA LEU A 467 -18.57 -19.53 -24.15
C LEU A 467 -17.27 -18.85 -23.71
N ASN A 468 -16.49 -19.51 -22.88
CA ASN A 468 -15.20 -19.01 -22.39
C ASN A 468 -14.08 -19.29 -23.40
N ASP A 469 -13.14 -18.36 -23.46
CA ASP A 469 -11.85 -18.55 -24.09
C ASP A 469 -10.82 -18.94 -23.03
N THR A 470 -9.71 -19.53 -23.45
CA THR A 470 -8.76 -20.17 -22.52
C THR A 470 -7.32 -19.78 -22.82
N PHE A 471 -6.50 -19.73 -21.78
CA PHE A 471 -5.07 -19.51 -21.83
C PHE A 471 -4.36 -20.68 -21.17
N LYS A 472 -3.55 -21.43 -21.92
CA LYS A 472 -2.88 -22.62 -21.39
C LYS A 472 -1.53 -22.80 -22.05
N ASP A 473 -0.50 -23.07 -21.23
CA ASP A 473 0.86 -23.40 -21.68
C ASP A 473 1.43 -22.38 -22.70
N GLY A 474 1.15 -21.09 -22.45
CA GLY A 474 1.58 -19.96 -23.29
C GLY A 474 0.74 -19.77 -24.56
N VAL A 475 -0.41 -20.42 -24.68
CA VAL A 475 -1.30 -20.30 -25.85
C VAL A 475 -2.65 -19.76 -25.43
N LEU A 476 -3.06 -18.65 -26.03
CA LEU A 476 -4.41 -18.11 -25.94
C LEU A 476 -5.26 -18.67 -27.09
N TYR A 477 -6.41 -19.22 -26.74
CA TYR A 477 -7.40 -19.72 -27.69
C TYR A 477 -8.62 -18.81 -27.71
N ILE A 478 -8.93 -18.25 -28.88
CA ILE A 478 -10.04 -17.32 -29.08
C ILE A 478 -11.11 -18.04 -29.92
N ASN A 479 -12.01 -18.73 -29.24
CA ASN A 479 -13.04 -19.55 -29.85
C ASN A 479 -14.36 -18.80 -30.04
N HIS A 480 -14.57 -17.71 -29.30
CA HIS A 480 -15.84 -16.99 -29.30
C HIS A 480 -15.68 -15.49 -29.58
N PRO A 481 -15.09 -15.09 -30.71
CA PRO A 481 -14.93 -13.68 -31.07
C PRO A 481 -16.25 -13.04 -31.51
N ILE A 482 -16.39 -11.75 -31.20
CA ILE A 482 -17.50 -10.89 -31.58
C ILE A 482 -16.90 -9.67 -32.26
N THR A 483 -17.40 -9.33 -33.44
CA THR A 483 -17.05 -8.09 -34.15
C THR A 483 -18.26 -7.17 -34.21
N ILE A 484 -18.04 -5.87 -34.05
CA ILE A 484 -19.06 -4.82 -34.09
C ILE A 484 -18.69 -3.81 -35.17
N LYS A 485 -19.64 -3.47 -36.05
CA LYS A 485 -19.55 -2.40 -37.04
C LYS A 485 -20.66 -1.40 -36.76
N GLY A 486 -20.32 -0.24 -36.19
CA GLY A 486 -21.30 0.76 -35.78
C GLY A 486 -22.22 0.21 -34.68
N GLU A 487 -23.52 0.11 -34.96
CA GLU A 487 -24.48 -0.46 -34.02
C GLU A 487 -24.68 -1.97 -34.21
N GLU A 488 -24.09 -2.60 -35.24
CA GLU A 488 -24.35 -4.00 -35.58
C GLU A 488 -23.25 -4.94 -35.04
N GLY A 489 -23.63 -5.89 -34.18
CA GLY A 489 -22.75 -6.94 -33.66
C GLY A 489 -22.91 -8.29 -34.37
N SER A 490 -21.83 -9.05 -34.49
CA SER A 490 -21.81 -10.41 -35.05
C SER A 490 -21.08 -11.41 -34.15
N PHE A 491 -21.79 -12.46 -33.72
CA PHE A 491 -21.21 -13.61 -33.02
C PHE A 491 -20.59 -14.58 -34.03
N LEU A 492 -19.31 -14.41 -34.34
CA LEU A 492 -18.66 -15.03 -35.50
C LEU A 492 -18.64 -16.57 -35.45
N TRP A 493 -18.56 -17.16 -34.25
CA TRP A 493 -18.52 -18.61 -34.08
C TRP A 493 -19.82 -19.34 -34.48
N LYS A 494 -20.90 -18.60 -34.74
CA LYS A 494 -22.18 -19.15 -35.20
C LYS A 494 -22.20 -19.38 -36.71
N ASP A 495 -21.27 -18.79 -37.46
CA ASP A 495 -21.21 -18.95 -38.90
C ASP A 495 -20.68 -20.33 -39.29
N ALA A 496 -21.21 -20.88 -40.38
CA ALA A 496 -20.90 -22.26 -40.78
C ALA A 496 -19.44 -22.47 -41.19
N LYS A 497 -18.74 -21.39 -41.56
CA LYS A 497 -17.35 -21.36 -42.01
C LYS A 497 -16.38 -20.76 -40.98
N PHE A 498 -16.80 -20.68 -39.71
CA PHE A 498 -16.00 -20.09 -38.64
C PHE A 498 -14.64 -20.80 -38.46
N THR A 499 -13.60 -20.00 -38.29
CA THR A 499 -12.28 -20.47 -37.86
C THR A 499 -11.86 -19.78 -36.55
N PRO A 500 -11.53 -20.55 -35.49
CA PRO A 500 -11.09 -19.99 -34.22
C PRO A 500 -9.70 -19.35 -34.32
N GLY A 501 -9.48 -18.31 -33.54
CA GLY A 501 -8.19 -17.62 -33.45
C GLY A 501 -7.30 -18.19 -32.37
N MET A 502 -6.03 -17.84 -32.44
CA MET A 502 -5.00 -18.35 -31.54
C MET A 502 -3.83 -17.36 -31.46
N LEU A 503 -3.29 -17.16 -30.26
CA LEU A 503 -2.03 -16.46 -30.06
C LEU A 503 -1.06 -17.38 -29.33
N ILE A 504 0.11 -17.61 -29.93
CA ILE A 504 1.17 -18.46 -29.36
C ILE A 504 2.28 -17.58 -28.82
N LEU A 505 2.38 -17.44 -27.50
CA LEU A 505 3.41 -16.62 -26.88
C LEU A 505 4.83 -17.18 -27.17
N PRO A 506 5.87 -16.33 -27.14
CA PRO A 506 7.25 -16.74 -27.43
C PRO A 506 7.77 -17.87 -26.52
N ASN A 507 7.26 -17.93 -25.29
CA ASN A 507 7.61 -18.92 -24.27
C ASN A 507 6.72 -20.18 -24.27
N ALA A 508 5.78 -20.33 -25.22
CA ALA A 508 4.91 -21.50 -25.31
C ALA A 508 5.70 -22.80 -25.52
N THR A 509 5.32 -23.86 -24.79
CA THR A 509 6.01 -25.16 -24.85
C THR A 509 5.93 -25.81 -26.24
N ALA A 510 6.92 -26.64 -26.60
CA ALA A 510 6.94 -27.32 -27.90
C ALA A 510 5.70 -28.22 -28.15
N ALA A 511 5.06 -28.73 -27.09
CA ALA A 511 3.85 -29.55 -27.18
C ALA A 511 2.57 -28.73 -27.43
N SER A 512 2.52 -27.46 -27.00
CA SER A 512 1.35 -26.59 -27.18
C SER A 512 1.25 -25.99 -28.59
N LYS A 513 2.33 -26.03 -29.39
CA LYS A 513 2.37 -25.61 -30.81
C LYS A 513 1.63 -26.51 -31.80
N VAL A 514 1.11 -27.67 -31.34
CA VAL A 514 0.46 -28.69 -32.19
C VAL A 514 -1.06 -28.76 -31.98
N TYR A 515 -1.59 -28.07 -30.97
CA TYR A 515 -3.02 -28.12 -30.67
C TYR A 515 -3.83 -27.36 -31.73
N LYS A 516 -4.68 -28.08 -32.46
CA LYS A 516 -5.64 -27.49 -33.40
C LYS A 516 -6.90 -27.11 -32.62
N PRO A 517 -7.26 -25.82 -32.52
CA PRO A 517 -8.51 -25.43 -31.89
C PRO A 517 -9.68 -26.14 -32.56
N GLN A 518 -10.47 -26.86 -31.77
CA GLN A 518 -11.72 -27.44 -32.22
C GLN A 518 -12.80 -26.39 -31.99
N PRO A 519 -13.52 -25.92 -33.03
CA PRO A 519 -14.64 -25.01 -32.81
C PRO A 519 -15.68 -25.72 -31.95
N MET A 520 -15.76 -25.38 -30.67
CA MET A 520 -16.87 -25.79 -29.82
C MET A 520 -18.08 -24.96 -30.23
N ARG A 521 -19.08 -25.60 -30.85
CA ARG A 521 -20.37 -24.95 -31.05
C ARG A 521 -21.08 -24.91 -29.69
N PRO A 522 -21.33 -23.72 -29.11
CA PRO A 522 -22.03 -23.64 -27.83
C PRO A 522 -23.44 -24.22 -27.95
N LYS A 523 -23.98 -24.72 -26.84
CA LYS A 523 -25.29 -25.39 -26.80
C LYS A 523 -26.49 -24.45 -26.96
N VAL A 524 -26.25 -23.17 -27.23
CA VAL A 524 -27.28 -22.12 -27.26
C VAL A 524 -27.79 -21.91 -28.69
N ASN A 525 -29.07 -22.21 -28.93
CA ASN A 525 -29.76 -21.88 -30.18
C ASN A 525 -29.97 -20.35 -30.28
N SER A 526 -29.16 -19.65 -31.06
CA SER A 526 -29.42 -18.25 -31.39
C SER A 526 -29.10 -17.97 -32.85
N LYS A 527 -30.10 -17.47 -33.59
CA LYS A 527 -29.98 -17.00 -34.98
C LYS A 527 -29.06 -15.77 -35.05
N ARG A 528 -28.60 -15.36 -36.25
CA ARG A 528 -28.06 -14.01 -36.48
C ARG A 528 -29.10 -13.00 -35.96
N VAL A 529 -28.74 -12.23 -34.94
CA VAL A 529 -29.56 -11.15 -34.38
C VAL A 529 -28.89 -9.86 -34.81
N VAL A 530 -29.64 -8.96 -35.45
CA VAL A 530 -29.27 -7.55 -35.55
C VAL A 530 -29.30 -7.03 -34.11
N MET A 531 -28.14 -6.84 -33.50
CA MET A 531 -28.02 -6.33 -32.14
C MET A 531 -28.04 -4.82 -32.20
N ASN A 532 -28.77 -4.15 -31.31
CA ASN A 532 -28.57 -2.72 -31.06
C ASN A 532 -27.52 -2.63 -29.96
N VAL A 533 -26.37 -2.01 -30.23
CA VAL A 533 -25.31 -1.82 -29.24
C VAL A 533 -25.57 -0.52 -28.47
N ASP A 534 -25.70 -0.59 -27.14
CA ASP A 534 -25.70 0.59 -26.29
C ASP A 534 -24.25 1.08 -26.11
N LEU A 535 -23.85 2.05 -26.94
CA LEU A 535 -22.53 2.68 -26.91
C LEU A 535 -22.43 3.82 -25.88
N SER A 536 -23.45 4.00 -25.02
CA SER A 536 -23.32 4.99 -23.95
C SER A 536 -22.20 4.56 -22.99
N PRO A 537 -21.36 5.51 -22.50
CA PRO A 537 -20.34 5.18 -21.52
C PRO A 537 -21.04 4.50 -20.35
N VAL A 538 -20.64 3.28 -20.01
CA VAL A 538 -21.19 2.52 -18.89
C VAL A 538 -21.04 3.36 -17.62
N LEU A 539 -22.06 4.15 -17.30
CA LEU A 539 -22.24 4.67 -15.97
C LEU A 539 -22.41 3.43 -15.10
N LYS A 540 -21.45 3.24 -14.18
CA LYS A 540 -21.48 2.19 -13.15
C LYS A 540 -22.94 1.97 -12.71
N PRO A 541 -23.44 0.72 -12.67
CA PRO A 541 -24.84 0.50 -12.36
C PRO A 541 -25.17 1.14 -11.01
N ALA A 542 -26.08 2.11 -11.03
CA ALA A 542 -26.63 2.67 -9.81
C ALA A 542 -27.33 1.51 -9.07
N LEU A 543 -26.82 1.18 -7.88
CA LEU A 543 -27.45 0.26 -6.95
C LEU A 543 -28.89 0.72 -6.72
N LYS A 544 -29.86 0.04 -7.33
CA LYS A 544 -31.25 0.12 -6.87
C LYS A 544 -31.32 -0.60 -5.54
N ILE A 545 -31.24 0.18 -4.46
CA ILE A 545 -31.58 -0.28 -3.11
C ILE A 545 -33.06 -0.68 -3.16
N SER A 546 -33.34 -1.98 -3.09
CA SER A 546 -34.70 -2.45 -2.84
C SER A 546 -35.03 -2.12 -1.39
N GLN A 547 -36.00 -1.24 -1.18
CA GLN A 547 -36.60 -1.06 0.15
C GLN A 547 -37.24 -2.38 0.59
N ARG A 548 -36.70 -2.99 1.64
CA ARG A 548 -37.45 -3.72 2.67
C ARG A 548 -36.78 -3.53 4.01
#